data_AF-A0AA42HUP3-F1
#
_entry.id   AF-A0AA42HUP3-F1
#
_cell.length_a   1.000
_cell.length_b   1.000
_cell.length_c   1.000
_cell.angle_alpha   90.00
_cell.angle_beta   90.00
_cell.angle_gamma   90.00
#
_symmetry.space_group_name_H-M   'P 1'
#
loop_
_entity.id
_entity.type
_entity.pdbx_description
1 polymer ?
#
loop_
_entity_poly.entity_id
_entity_poly.type
_entity_poly.pdbx_seq_one_letter_code
_entity_poly.pdbx_strand_id
1 'polypeptide(L)'
;MQHLSEVLKILDGALKANSSIATSYAGLLADKLENDGEKQQARLIRERLARAPQAVASAQGAGHGHLLGQMPTDNDSRLNTVDYSQPTLDSSEVLLPDAIQARLLEFIQCVEHHDALQSAGAAMASRVLIYGPPGTGKTQTARWIAARLKLPLLTVRCDTLVSSLLGQTSRNLRRVFDYAQQFPCVLFLDEFDALAGARGNERDIGELQRVVIALLQNMDALPDSTVLVASTNHEQLLDPAIGRRFPFHLPMPVPDTTLRAALWRKLLGDFAPEDLDLAELAALSEGVTGATIEHVSLDAKRSAVLSGLAHTKKLILLRRLGLTLALMRGERLFTTGQEIRWLRAWAPAHFTLRALMALYNLPMRQIQNTLSEDKGLRDGNEKKAETGKKKRQPKQSIRKD
;
A
#
# COMPACT_ATOMS: atom_id res chain seq x y z
N MET A 1 -32.90 19.50 1.65
CA MET A 1 -32.84 19.21 3.10
C MET A 1 -31.44 18.69 3.38
N GLN A 2 -30.76 19.20 4.40
CA GLN A 2 -29.47 18.63 4.83
C GLN A 2 -29.69 17.15 5.20
N HIS A 3 -28.80 16.26 4.74
CA HIS A 3 -28.82 14.80 5.00
C HIS A 3 -30.00 14.00 4.42
N LEU A 4 -30.61 14.47 3.32
CA LEU A 4 -31.71 13.73 2.67
C LEU A 4 -31.27 12.33 2.19
N SER A 5 -30.01 12.19 1.79
CA SER A 5 -29.43 10.92 1.31
C SER A 5 -29.48 9.83 2.38
N GLU A 6 -29.05 10.14 3.61
CA GLU A 6 -29.10 9.19 4.72
C GLU A 6 -30.53 8.86 5.12
N VAL A 7 -31.44 9.84 5.15
CA VAL A 7 -32.85 9.62 5.51
C VAL A 7 -33.52 8.66 4.52
N LEU A 8 -33.31 8.85 3.21
CA LEU A 8 -33.83 7.95 2.19
C LEU A 8 -33.24 6.53 2.33
N LYS A 9 -31.95 6.41 2.65
CA LYS A 9 -31.30 5.10 2.82
C LYS A 9 -31.73 4.37 4.10
N ILE A 10 -32.03 5.11 5.18
CA ILE A 10 -32.65 4.55 6.40
C ILE A 10 -34.04 3.99 6.06
N LEU A 11 -34.84 4.75 5.30
CA LEU A 11 -36.15 4.31 4.85
C LEU A 11 -36.06 3.07 3.95
N ASP A 12 -35.15 3.05 2.99
CA ASP A 12 -34.93 1.88 2.13
C ASP A 12 -34.49 0.65 2.93
N GLY A 13 -33.60 0.82 3.92
CA GLY A 13 -33.19 -0.25 4.82
C GLY A 13 -34.36 -0.81 5.64
N ALA A 14 -35.22 0.08 6.16
CA ALA A 14 -36.41 -0.28 6.90
C ALA A 14 -37.45 -0.99 6.01
N LEU A 15 -37.68 -0.50 4.79
CA LEU A 15 -38.60 -1.09 3.82
C LEU A 15 -38.13 -2.46 3.32
N LYS A 16 -36.81 -2.68 3.20
CA LYS A 16 -36.21 -3.97 2.85
C LYS A 16 -36.12 -4.94 4.04
N ALA A 17 -36.72 -4.62 5.19
CA ALA A 17 -36.66 -5.39 6.43
C ALA A 17 -35.23 -5.73 6.89
N ASN A 18 -34.25 -4.89 6.54
CA ASN A 18 -32.86 -5.10 6.91
C ASN A 18 -32.47 -4.11 8.01
N SER A 19 -32.67 -4.54 9.26
CA SER A 19 -32.42 -3.73 10.46
C SER A 19 -30.95 -3.29 10.57
N SER A 20 -30.00 -4.12 10.12
CA SER A 20 -28.57 -3.78 10.12
C SER A 20 -28.28 -2.59 9.20
N ILE A 21 -28.88 -2.56 8.02
CA ILE A 21 -28.70 -1.48 7.03
C ILE A 21 -29.24 -0.16 7.60
N ALA A 22 -30.48 -0.17 8.09
CA ALA A 22 -31.10 1.01 8.67
C ALA A 22 -30.32 1.55 9.88
N THR A 23 -29.78 0.65 10.71
CA THR A 23 -28.96 1.01 11.88
C THR A 23 -27.64 1.67 11.47
N SER A 24 -26.94 1.13 10.48
CA SER A 24 -25.67 1.70 9.99
C SER A 24 -25.85 3.09 9.39
N TYR A 25 -26.88 3.30 8.56
CA TYR A 25 -27.17 4.61 7.97
C TYR A 25 -27.64 5.64 9.02
N ALA A 26 -28.39 5.20 10.04
CA ALA A 26 -28.76 6.06 11.16
C ALA A 26 -27.54 6.47 12.00
N GLY A 27 -26.56 5.56 12.18
CA GLY A 27 -25.27 5.89 12.81
C GLY A 27 -24.50 6.95 12.03
N LEU A 28 -24.38 6.79 10.71
CA LEU A 28 -23.70 7.76 9.84
C LEU A 28 -24.38 9.14 9.88
N LEU A 29 -25.71 9.18 9.87
CA LEU A 29 -26.47 10.42 10.02
C LEU A 29 -26.16 11.12 11.35
N ALA A 30 -26.08 10.36 12.45
CA ALA A 30 -25.71 10.92 13.75
C ALA A 30 -24.29 11.52 13.74
N ASP A 31 -23.34 10.86 13.10
CA ASP A 31 -21.96 11.36 12.97
C ASP A 31 -21.88 12.65 12.15
N LYS A 32 -22.63 12.72 11.02
CA LYS A 32 -22.72 13.95 10.20
C LYS A 32 -23.35 15.10 10.98
N LEU A 33 -24.48 14.86 11.65
CA LEU A 33 -25.14 15.87 12.49
C LEU A 33 -24.23 16.38 13.62
N GLU A 34 -23.43 15.50 14.22
CA GLU A 34 -22.48 15.90 15.27
C GLU A 34 -21.37 16.80 14.71
N ASN A 35 -20.86 16.52 13.51
CA ASN A 35 -19.87 17.36 12.82
C ASN A 35 -20.43 18.72 12.41
N ASP A 36 -21.70 18.77 12.01
CA ASP A 36 -22.40 20.00 11.62
C ASP A 36 -22.83 20.85 12.84
N GLY A 37 -22.57 20.37 14.07
CA GLY A 37 -22.85 21.08 15.32
C GLY A 37 -24.19 20.76 15.98
N GLU A 38 -25.03 19.93 15.34
CA GLU A 38 -26.36 19.51 15.78
C GLU A 38 -26.29 18.34 16.80
N LYS A 39 -25.59 18.59 17.91
CA LYS A 39 -25.27 17.56 18.93
C LYS A 39 -26.49 16.94 19.60
N GLN A 40 -27.59 17.67 19.74
CA GLN A 40 -28.80 17.15 20.38
C GLN A 40 -29.48 16.09 19.50
N GLN A 41 -29.60 16.35 18.21
CA GLN A 41 -30.21 15.47 17.22
C GLN A 41 -29.37 14.20 17.04
N ALA A 42 -28.04 14.34 16.93
CA ALA A 42 -27.11 13.23 16.89
C ALA A 42 -27.26 12.31 18.13
N ARG A 43 -27.35 12.90 19.33
CA ARG A 43 -27.55 12.15 20.58
C ARG A 43 -28.88 11.40 20.59
N LEU A 44 -29.97 12.04 20.17
CA LEU A 44 -31.30 11.39 20.11
C LEU A 44 -31.30 10.18 19.18
N ILE A 45 -30.63 10.27 18.03
CA ILE A 45 -30.50 9.15 17.10
C ILE A 45 -29.72 8.00 17.75
N ARG A 46 -28.58 8.29 18.39
CA ARG A 46 -27.78 7.26 19.09
C ARG A 46 -28.54 6.62 20.26
N GLU A 47 -29.29 7.39 21.05
CA GLU A 47 -30.14 6.86 22.12
C GLU A 47 -31.24 5.95 21.58
N ARG A 48 -31.80 6.28 20.40
CA ARG A 48 -32.81 5.44 19.74
C ARG A 48 -32.23 4.15 19.19
N LEU A 49 -31.03 4.22 18.60
CA LEU A 49 -30.29 3.04 18.10
C LEU A 49 -29.92 2.10 19.25
N ALA A 50 -29.49 2.63 20.39
CA ALA A 50 -29.16 1.83 21.59
C ALA A 50 -30.38 1.12 22.19
N ARG A 51 -31.59 1.65 21.99
CA ARG A 51 -32.85 1.08 22.48
C ARG A 51 -33.55 0.16 21.47
N ALA A 52 -33.08 0.11 20.23
CA ALA A 52 -33.65 -0.77 19.22
C ALA A 52 -33.35 -2.24 19.59
N PRO A 53 -34.34 -3.15 19.56
CA PRO A 53 -34.11 -4.55 19.89
C PRO A 53 -33.07 -5.13 18.92
N GLN A 54 -31.96 -5.65 19.45
CA GLN A 54 -31.01 -6.44 18.68
C GLN A 54 -31.68 -7.75 18.27
N ALA A 55 -32.29 -7.74 17.09
CA ALA A 55 -32.84 -8.96 16.52
C ALA A 55 -31.69 -9.91 16.18
N VAL A 56 -31.62 -11.00 16.95
CA VAL A 56 -30.75 -12.18 16.81
C VAL A 56 -29.31 -12.04 17.31
N ALA A 57 -29.18 -11.85 18.63
CA ALA A 57 -28.03 -12.35 19.37
C ALA A 57 -28.23 -13.86 19.65
N SER A 58 -27.65 -14.72 18.81
CA SER A 58 -27.41 -16.12 19.15
C SER A 58 -26.00 -16.53 18.76
N ALA A 59 -25.05 -16.18 19.63
CA ALA A 59 -23.87 -16.97 20.01
C ALA A 59 -22.95 -16.06 20.83
N GLN A 60 -23.02 -16.16 22.16
CA GLN A 60 -22.00 -15.57 23.01
C GLN A 60 -20.71 -16.37 22.90
N GLY A 61 -19.61 -15.68 22.59
CA GLY A 61 -18.26 -16.18 22.87
C GLY A 61 -17.22 -15.98 21.77
N ALA A 62 -16.86 -14.74 21.46
CA ALA A 62 -15.47 -14.24 21.27
C ALA A 62 -15.44 -12.98 20.37
N GLY A 63 -14.97 -11.86 20.94
CA GLY A 63 -14.37 -10.72 20.23
C GLY A 63 -15.23 -9.95 19.22
N HIS A 64 -15.87 -8.87 19.68
CA HIS A 64 -16.21 -7.64 18.92
C HIS A 64 -16.33 -7.77 17.39
N GLY A 65 -17.20 -8.66 16.91
CA GLY A 65 -17.58 -8.79 15.51
C GLY A 65 -19.00 -8.28 15.33
N HIS A 66 -19.17 -7.13 14.67
CA HIS A 66 -20.47 -6.77 14.10
C HIS A 66 -20.76 -7.77 12.97
N LEU A 67 -21.65 -8.73 13.25
CA LEU A 67 -22.14 -9.71 12.29
C LEU A 67 -23.05 -9.02 11.27
N LEU A 68 -22.44 -8.39 10.28
CA LEU A 68 -23.02 -8.26 8.95
C LEU A 68 -23.27 -9.69 8.42
N GLY A 69 -24.28 -9.87 7.56
CA GLY A 69 -24.63 -11.18 7.01
C GLY A 69 -23.43 -11.94 6.43
N GLN A 70 -23.57 -13.27 6.21
CA GLN A 70 -22.48 -14.14 5.75
C GLN A 70 -21.58 -13.43 4.74
N MET A 71 -20.32 -13.17 5.14
CA MET A 71 -19.34 -12.54 4.28
C MET A 71 -19.24 -13.33 2.98
N PRO A 72 -19.04 -12.67 1.82
CA PRO A 72 -18.87 -13.40 0.56
C PRO A 72 -17.73 -14.39 0.71
N THR A 73 -18.04 -15.67 0.66
CA THR A 73 -17.06 -16.75 0.61
C THR A 73 -16.92 -17.21 -0.82
N ASP A 74 -15.69 -17.51 -1.22
CA ASP A 74 -15.46 -18.21 -2.47
C ASP A 74 -15.96 -19.66 -2.35
N ASN A 75 -16.65 -20.14 -3.39
CA ASN A 75 -17.37 -21.42 -3.35
C ASN A 75 -16.41 -22.63 -3.39
N ASP A 76 -15.20 -22.47 -3.94
CA ASP A 76 -14.20 -23.55 -4.00
C ASP A 76 -13.29 -23.56 -2.77
N SER A 77 -12.81 -22.40 -2.32
CA SER A 77 -11.87 -22.32 -1.19
C SER A 77 -12.52 -22.19 0.19
N ARG A 78 -13.80 -21.79 0.27
CA ARG A 78 -14.52 -21.39 1.51
C ARG A 78 -13.85 -20.25 2.27
N LEU A 79 -12.91 -19.54 1.64
CA LEU A 79 -12.24 -18.39 2.23
C LEU A 79 -13.06 -17.13 1.98
N ASN A 80 -13.04 -16.22 2.95
CA ASN A 80 -13.67 -14.91 2.81
C ASN A 80 -12.98 -14.16 1.66
N THR A 81 -13.77 -13.78 0.67
CA THR A 81 -13.33 -12.98 -0.47
C THR A 81 -13.09 -11.51 -0.10
N VAL A 82 -13.56 -11.13 1.09
CA VAL A 82 -13.47 -9.77 1.63
C VAL A 82 -12.85 -9.84 3.02
N ASP A 83 -11.86 -9.02 3.28
CA ASP A 83 -11.35 -8.74 4.63
C ASP A 83 -12.04 -7.49 5.20
N TYR A 84 -12.51 -7.57 6.44
CA TYR A 84 -13.21 -6.49 7.12
C TYR A 84 -12.34 -5.91 8.22
N SER A 85 -12.17 -4.59 8.22
CA SER A 85 -11.47 -3.88 9.30
C SER A 85 -12.10 -2.53 9.62
N GLN A 86 -11.87 -2.03 10.83
CA GLN A 86 -12.23 -0.67 11.25
C GLN A 86 -10.94 0.07 11.64
N PRO A 87 -10.23 0.66 10.67
CA PRO A 87 -8.98 1.35 10.95
C PRO A 87 -9.23 2.61 11.78
N THR A 88 -8.30 2.91 12.70
CA THR A 88 -8.31 4.14 13.49
C THR A 88 -7.23 5.10 12.99
N LEU A 89 -7.42 6.40 13.20
CA LEU A 89 -6.51 7.43 12.68
C LEU A 89 -5.08 7.29 13.25
N ASP A 90 -4.95 7.02 14.54
CA ASP A 90 -3.65 6.85 15.21
C ASP A 90 -2.84 5.70 14.59
N SER A 91 -3.52 4.63 14.17
CA SER A 91 -2.89 3.47 13.52
C SER A 91 -2.61 3.65 12.02
N SER A 92 -3.11 4.74 11.41
CA SER A 92 -3.19 4.86 9.94
C SER A 92 -2.57 6.13 9.38
N GLU A 93 -1.85 6.95 10.16
CA GLU A 93 -1.29 8.21 9.65
C GLU A 93 -0.30 7.97 8.49
N VAL A 94 -0.58 8.56 7.33
CA VAL A 94 0.23 8.43 6.11
C VAL A 94 0.98 9.73 5.86
N LEU A 95 2.28 9.61 5.59
CA LEU A 95 3.11 10.72 5.13
C LEU A 95 3.13 10.72 3.60
N LEU A 96 2.68 11.81 3.00
CA LEU A 96 2.56 11.98 1.55
C LEU A 96 3.22 13.30 1.12
N PRO A 97 3.68 13.44 -0.13
CA PRO A 97 4.10 14.74 -0.66
C PRO A 97 2.93 15.73 -0.64
N ASP A 98 3.22 17.01 -0.40
CA ASP A 98 2.22 18.07 -0.16
C ASP A 98 1.11 18.11 -1.22
N ALA A 99 1.46 18.01 -2.50
CA ALA A 99 0.48 18.05 -3.60
C ALA A 99 -0.47 16.83 -3.58
N ILE A 100 0.06 15.65 -3.24
CA ILE A 100 -0.72 14.40 -3.15
C ILE A 100 -1.60 14.45 -1.90
N GLN A 101 -1.07 14.95 -0.78
CA GLN A 101 -1.84 15.16 0.44
C GLN A 101 -3.00 16.14 0.21
N ALA A 102 -2.76 17.26 -0.46
CA ALA A 102 -3.80 18.22 -0.81
C ALA A 102 -4.89 17.59 -1.68
N ARG A 103 -4.51 16.82 -2.71
CA ARG A 103 -5.46 16.13 -3.59
C ARG A 103 -6.27 15.06 -2.85
N LEU A 104 -5.66 14.35 -1.90
CA LEU A 104 -6.34 13.39 -1.04
C LEU A 104 -7.34 14.08 -0.09
N LEU A 105 -6.96 15.22 0.50
CA LEU A 105 -7.87 16.00 1.35
C LEU A 105 -9.05 16.58 0.56
N GLU A 106 -8.83 17.03 -0.67
CA GLU A 106 -9.90 17.44 -1.58
C GLU A 106 -10.89 16.29 -1.83
N PHE A 107 -10.38 15.08 -2.10
CA PHE A 107 -11.22 13.89 -2.22
C PHE A 107 -12.07 13.65 -0.96
N ILE A 108 -11.46 13.71 0.23
CA ILE A 108 -12.18 13.57 1.50
C ILE A 108 -13.27 14.63 1.64
N GLN A 109 -12.97 15.90 1.33
CA GLN A 109 -13.94 16.99 1.38
C GLN A 109 -15.13 16.75 0.43
N CYS A 110 -14.88 16.26 -0.78
CA CYS A 110 -15.94 15.89 -1.73
C CYS A 110 -16.85 14.79 -1.18
N VAL A 111 -16.28 13.79 -0.50
CA VAL A 111 -17.06 12.71 0.13
C VAL A 111 -17.87 13.24 1.31
N GLU A 112 -17.27 14.03 2.20
CA GLU A 112 -17.93 14.60 3.38
C GLU A 112 -19.10 15.53 2.99
N HIS A 113 -18.92 16.35 1.95
CA HIS A 113 -19.88 17.36 1.49
C HIS A 113 -20.69 16.91 0.26
N HIS A 114 -20.82 15.60 0.04
CA HIS A 114 -21.45 15.06 -1.17
C HIS A 114 -22.87 15.62 -1.42
N ASP A 115 -23.72 15.70 -0.40
CA ASP A 115 -25.10 16.20 -0.54
C ASP A 115 -25.19 17.67 -0.98
N ALA A 116 -24.26 18.50 -0.48
CA ALA A 116 -24.18 19.91 -0.86
C ALA A 116 -23.73 20.05 -2.32
N LEU A 117 -22.73 19.27 -2.73
CA LEU A 117 -22.26 19.20 -4.12
C LEU A 117 -23.35 18.67 -5.04
N GLN A 118 -24.12 17.66 -4.60
CA GLN A 118 -25.22 17.09 -5.36
C GLN A 118 -26.33 18.11 -5.59
N SER A 119 -26.68 18.87 -4.56
CA SER A 119 -27.66 19.96 -4.64
C SER A 119 -27.23 21.08 -5.59
N ALA A 120 -25.92 21.29 -5.74
CA ALA A 120 -25.33 22.26 -6.66
C ALA A 120 -25.07 21.69 -8.07
N GLY A 121 -25.36 20.40 -8.33
CA GLY A 121 -25.04 19.73 -9.59
C GLY A 121 -23.53 19.51 -9.83
N ALA A 122 -22.71 19.62 -8.78
CA ALA A 122 -21.25 19.50 -8.80
C ALA A 122 -20.73 18.19 -8.16
N ALA A 123 -21.62 17.27 -7.76
CA ALA A 123 -21.22 15.99 -7.18
C ALA A 123 -20.50 15.12 -8.22
N MET A 124 -19.46 14.43 -7.73
CA MET A 124 -18.73 13.41 -8.47
C MET A 124 -18.82 12.10 -7.70
N ALA A 125 -18.67 10.97 -8.40
CA ALA A 125 -18.64 9.68 -7.73
C ALA A 125 -17.48 9.60 -6.71
N SER A 126 -17.76 9.10 -5.51
CA SER A 126 -16.79 8.92 -4.41
C SER A 126 -15.78 7.81 -4.69
N ARG A 127 -14.94 7.98 -5.72
CA ARG A 127 -14.01 6.95 -6.20
C ARG A 127 -12.61 7.54 -6.42
N VAL A 128 -11.59 6.83 -5.94
CA VAL A 128 -10.17 7.20 -6.12
C VAL A 128 -9.32 6.01 -6.58
N LEU A 129 -8.49 6.23 -7.59
CA LEU A 129 -7.47 5.29 -8.07
C LEU A 129 -6.10 5.73 -7.54
N ILE A 130 -5.45 4.87 -6.77
CA ILE A 130 -4.12 5.07 -6.21
C ILE A 130 -3.12 4.22 -7.00
N TYR A 131 -2.06 4.80 -7.53
CA TYR A 131 -1.12 4.06 -8.37
C TYR A 131 0.33 4.46 -8.16
N GLY A 132 1.26 3.58 -8.48
CA GLY A 132 2.70 3.83 -8.38
C GLY A 132 3.47 2.61 -7.89
N PRO A 133 4.79 2.73 -7.69
CA PRO A 133 5.65 1.60 -7.35
C PRO A 133 5.23 0.85 -6.07
N PRO A 134 5.59 -0.43 -5.92
CA PRO A 134 5.33 -1.16 -4.69
C PRO A 134 6.04 -0.52 -3.49
N GLY A 135 5.40 -0.56 -2.32
CA GLY A 135 5.98 -0.06 -1.07
C GLY A 135 5.92 1.47 -0.85
N THR A 136 5.11 2.20 -1.64
CA THR A 136 4.90 3.66 -1.49
C THR A 136 3.72 4.05 -0.60
N GLY A 137 3.06 3.08 0.06
CA GLY A 137 1.99 3.37 1.03
C GLY A 137 0.55 3.36 0.48
N LYS A 138 0.30 2.77 -0.69
CA LYS A 138 -1.04 2.68 -1.30
C LYS A 138 -2.09 2.04 -0.38
N THR A 139 -1.81 0.85 0.14
CA THR A 139 -2.69 0.14 1.09
C THR A 139 -2.88 0.91 2.40
N GLN A 140 -1.84 1.58 2.90
CA GLN A 140 -1.97 2.43 4.10
C GLN A 140 -2.85 3.65 3.82
N THR A 141 -2.79 4.23 2.63
CA THR A 141 -3.65 5.35 2.22
C THR A 141 -5.12 4.95 2.20
N ALA A 142 -5.46 3.75 1.70
CA ALA A 142 -6.83 3.24 1.76
C ALA A 142 -7.34 3.08 3.21
N ARG A 143 -6.49 2.56 4.12
CA ARG A 143 -6.80 2.49 5.56
C ARG A 143 -7.01 3.87 6.18
N TRP A 144 -6.17 4.83 5.82
CA TRP A 144 -6.31 6.20 6.29
C TRP A 144 -7.59 6.86 5.80
N ILE A 145 -7.99 6.65 4.54
CA ILE A 145 -9.28 7.15 4.00
C ILE A 145 -10.43 6.61 4.85
N ALA A 146 -10.46 5.29 5.09
CA ALA A 146 -11.50 4.66 5.91
C ALA A 146 -11.52 5.20 7.35
N ALA A 147 -10.35 5.34 7.97
CA ALA A 147 -10.22 5.91 9.31
C ALA A 147 -10.68 7.38 9.37
N ARG A 148 -10.32 8.18 8.37
CA ARG A 148 -10.68 9.61 8.27
C ARG A 148 -12.17 9.82 8.13
N LEU A 149 -12.82 8.95 7.34
CA LEU A 149 -14.26 8.96 7.10
C LEU A 149 -15.06 8.22 8.19
N LYS A 150 -14.38 7.58 9.16
CA LYS A 150 -14.99 6.72 10.19
C LYS A 150 -15.88 5.62 9.59
N LEU A 151 -15.46 5.08 8.45
CA LEU A 151 -16.17 4.02 7.74
C LEU A 151 -15.42 2.69 7.87
N PRO A 152 -16.12 1.54 7.90
CA PRO A 152 -15.47 0.25 7.82
C PRO A 152 -14.76 0.09 6.46
N LEU A 153 -13.61 -0.58 6.49
CA LEU A 153 -12.81 -0.90 5.31
C LEU A 153 -13.07 -2.36 4.90
N LEU A 154 -13.59 -2.54 3.69
CA LEU A 154 -13.74 -3.82 3.01
C LEU A 154 -12.58 -3.98 2.02
N THR A 155 -11.58 -4.79 2.35
CA THR A 155 -10.43 -5.03 1.48
C THR A 155 -10.66 -6.27 0.63
N VAL A 156 -10.48 -6.12 -0.67
CA VAL A 156 -10.62 -7.18 -1.66
C VAL A 156 -9.38 -7.19 -2.53
N ARG A 157 -8.72 -8.35 -2.55
CA ARG A 157 -7.53 -8.60 -3.35
C ARG A 157 -7.92 -9.10 -4.73
N CYS A 158 -7.72 -8.29 -5.76
CA CYS A 158 -8.17 -8.61 -7.11
C CYS A 158 -7.42 -9.80 -7.72
N ASP A 159 -6.16 -10.01 -7.38
CA ASP A 159 -5.38 -11.19 -7.76
C ASP A 159 -6.00 -12.51 -7.25
N THR A 160 -6.56 -12.49 -6.05
CA THR A 160 -7.25 -13.68 -5.47
C THR A 160 -8.63 -13.91 -6.07
N LEU A 161 -9.26 -12.87 -6.59
CA LEU A 161 -10.57 -12.94 -7.25
C LEU A 161 -10.51 -13.50 -8.66
N VAL A 162 -9.43 -13.20 -9.38
CA VAL A 162 -9.22 -13.62 -10.76
C VAL A 162 -8.77 -15.08 -10.77
N SER A 163 -9.73 -16.00 -10.96
CA SER A 163 -9.45 -17.42 -11.17
C SER A 163 -9.23 -17.74 -12.65
N SER A 164 -8.73 -18.94 -12.95
CA SER A 164 -8.72 -19.51 -14.31
C SER A 164 -10.12 -19.63 -14.92
N LEU A 165 -11.18 -19.57 -14.11
CA LEU A 165 -12.58 -19.60 -14.52
C LEU A 165 -13.18 -18.19 -14.45
N LEU A 166 -12.98 -17.40 -15.50
CA LEU A 166 -13.40 -15.99 -15.58
C LEU A 166 -14.91 -15.77 -15.33
N GLY A 167 -15.77 -16.75 -15.64
CA GLY A 167 -17.20 -16.69 -15.31
C GLY A 167 -17.52 -16.81 -13.81
N GLN A 168 -16.63 -17.40 -13.01
CA GLN A 168 -16.70 -17.37 -11.55
C GLN A 168 -16.20 -16.01 -11.02
N THR A 169 -15.15 -15.45 -11.62
CA THR A 169 -14.63 -14.11 -11.29
C THR A 169 -15.72 -13.04 -11.34
N SER A 170 -16.52 -12.98 -12.42
CA SER A 170 -17.64 -12.03 -12.53
C SER A 170 -18.71 -12.22 -11.45
N ARG A 171 -18.99 -13.47 -11.05
CA ARG A 171 -19.95 -13.77 -9.99
C ARG A 171 -19.43 -13.37 -8.61
N ASN A 172 -18.15 -13.66 -8.34
CA ASN A 172 -17.49 -13.27 -7.10
C ASN A 172 -17.41 -11.75 -6.96
N LEU A 173 -17.05 -11.04 -8.03
CA LEU A 173 -17.11 -9.57 -8.08
C LEU A 173 -18.51 -9.05 -7.76
N ARG A 174 -19.56 -9.59 -8.40
CA ARG A 174 -20.93 -9.16 -8.10
C ARG A 174 -21.29 -9.34 -6.63
N ARG A 175 -20.96 -10.49 -6.02
CA ARG A 175 -21.21 -10.74 -4.59
C ARG A 175 -20.49 -9.74 -3.67
N VAL A 176 -19.24 -9.41 -3.98
CA VAL A 176 -18.46 -8.40 -3.24
C VAL A 176 -19.15 -7.05 -3.29
N PHE A 177 -19.54 -6.59 -4.49
CA PHE A 177 -20.19 -5.30 -4.66
C PHE A 177 -21.59 -5.29 -4.04
N ASP A 178 -22.38 -6.35 -4.20
CA ASP A 178 -23.69 -6.49 -3.55
C ASP A 178 -23.58 -6.45 -2.03
N TYR A 179 -22.52 -7.02 -1.46
CA TYR A 179 -22.24 -6.93 -0.03
C TYR A 179 -21.86 -5.50 0.39
N ALA A 180 -20.97 -4.83 -0.35
CA ALA A 180 -20.56 -3.45 -0.09
C ALA A 180 -21.71 -2.44 -0.19
N GLN A 181 -22.75 -2.73 -0.98
CA GLN A 181 -23.95 -1.89 -1.10
C GLN A 181 -24.85 -1.94 0.15
N GLN A 182 -24.71 -2.96 1.00
CA GLN A 182 -25.61 -3.14 2.14
C GLN A 182 -25.41 -2.05 3.19
N PHE A 183 -24.22 -1.48 3.35
CA PHE A 183 -23.93 -0.50 4.40
C PHE A 183 -22.88 0.51 3.94
N PRO A 184 -22.82 1.72 4.54
CA PRO A 184 -21.75 2.68 4.28
C PRO A 184 -20.39 2.05 4.57
N CYS A 185 -19.48 2.08 3.60
CA CYS A 185 -18.14 1.52 3.73
C CYS A 185 -17.16 2.14 2.75
N VAL A 186 -15.88 1.90 3.01
CA VAL A 186 -14.81 2.02 2.01
C VAL A 186 -14.59 0.63 1.40
N LEU A 187 -14.92 0.46 0.11
CA LEU A 187 -14.56 -0.73 -0.66
C LEU A 187 -13.18 -0.51 -1.27
N PHE A 188 -12.20 -1.27 -0.83
CA PHE A 188 -10.82 -1.20 -1.29
C PHE A 188 -10.47 -2.39 -2.16
N LEU A 189 -10.19 -2.14 -3.44
CA LEU A 189 -9.77 -3.12 -4.43
C LEU A 189 -8.24 -3.04 -4.61
N ASP A 190 -7.50 -3.93 -3.96
CA ASP A 190 -6.04 -3.98 -4.04
C ASP A 190 -5.57 -4.87 -5.21
N GLU A 191 -4.35 -4.62 -5.70
CA GLU A 191 -3.75 -5.30 -6.85
C GLU A 191 -4.67 -5.29 -8.08
N PHE A 192 -5.26 -4.12 -8.36
CA PHE A 192 -6.27 -3.93 -9.38
C PHE A 192 -5.78 -4.23 -10.81
N ASP A 193 -4.46 -4.17 -11.02
CA ASP A 193 -3.77 -4.62 -12.24
C ASP A 193 -3.91 -6.11 -12.52
N ALA A 194 -4.27 -6.94 -11.54
CA ALA A 194 -4.59 -8.34 -11.77
C ALA A 194 -5.77 -8.52 -12.74
N LEU A 195 -6.71 -7.57 -12.78
CA LEU A 195 -7.85 -7.57 -13.71
C LEU A 195 -7.45 -7.20 -15.15
N ALA A 196 -6.24 -6.65 -15.35
CA ALA A 196 -5.69 -6.32 -16.66
C ALA A 196 -4.79 -7.42 -17.26
N GLY A 197 -4.32 -8.35 -16.42
CA GLY A 197 -3.16 -9.20 -16.70
C GLY A 197 -3.41 -10.54 -17.40
N ALA A 198 -4.65 -10.98 -17.67
CA ALA A 198 -4.90 -12.29 -18.28
C ALA A 198 -4.62 -12.26 -19.80
N ARG A 199 -3.33 -12.30 -20.18
CA ARG A 199 -2.86 -12.47 -21.56
C ARG A 199 -2.34 -13.89 -21.75
N GLY A 200 -2.97 -14.65 -22.63
CA GLY A 200 -2.49 -15.98 -23.03
C GLY A 200 -3.17 -16.52 -24.28
N ASN A 201 -4.51 -16.46 -24.34
CA ASN A 201 -5.27 -17.03 -25.46
C ASN A 201 -6.35 -16.07 -25.96
N GLU A 202 -6.66 -16.08 -27.27
CA GLU A 202 -7.73 -15.26 -27.88
C GLU A 202 -9.10 -15.49 -27.22
N ARG A 203 -9.37 -16.69 -26.69
CA ARG A 203 -10.59 -16.99 -25.94
C ARG A 203 -10.67 -16.29 -24.58
N ASP A 204 -9.53 -16.16 -23.90
CA ASP A 204 -9.45 -15.53 -22.57
C ASP A 204 -9.63 -14.01 -22.66
N ILE A 205 -9.25 -13.41 -23.80
CA ILE A 205 -9.43 -11.97 -24.06
C ILE A 205 -10.92 -11.58 -24.04
N GLY A 206 -11.77 -12.37 -24.70
CA GLY A 206 -13.22 -12.08 -24.75
C GLY A 206 -13.91 -12.24 -23.40
N GLU A 207 -13.53 -13.27 -22.63
CA GLU A 207 -14.07 -13.46 -21.27
C GLU A 207 -13.55 -12.40 -20.29
N LEU A 208 -12.29 -11.98 -20.41
CA LEU A 208 -11.72 -10.90 -19.59
C LEU A 208 -12.43 -9.58 -19.86
N GLN A 209 -12.72 -9.26 -21.12
CA GLN A 209 -13.52 -8.08 -21.46
C GLN A 209 -14.91 -8.13 -20.80
N ARG A 210 -15.56 -9.30 -20.73
CA ARG A 210 -16.83 -9.42 -20.01
C ARG A 210 -16.68 -9.20 -18.51
N VAL A 211 -15.58 -9.66 -17.91
CA VAL A 211 -15.26 -9.39 -16.49
C VAL A 211 -15.09 -7.89 -16.27
N VAL A 212 -14.35 -7.19 -17.14
CA VAL A 212 -14.16 -5.74 -17.07
C VAL A 212 -15.49 -5.00 -17.23
N ILE A 213 -16.32 -5.38 -18.19
CA ILE A 213 -17.66 -4.78 -18.37
C ILE A 213 -18.52 -5.00 -17.12
N ALA A 214 -18.53 -6.22 -16.56
CA ALA A 214 -19.27 -6.52 -15.34
C ALA A 214 -18.75 -5.71 -14.14
N LEU A 215 -17.44 -5.55 -14.01
CA LEU A 215 -16.82 -4.70 -13.00
C LEU A 215 -17.28 -3.25 -13.13
N LEU A 216 -17.21 -2.66 -14.33
CA LEU A 216 -17.67 -1.30 -14.58
C LEU A 216 -19.15 -1.12 -14.24
N GLN A 217 -20.00 -2.09 -14.60
CA GLN A 217 -21.42 -2.10 -14.24
C GLN A 217 -21.63 -2.13 -12.73
N ASN A 218 -20.88 -2.98 -12.00
CA ASN A 218 -20.97 -3.06 -10.55
C ASN A 218 -20.47 -1.77 -9.88
N MET A 219 -19.39 -1.16 -10.40
CA MET A 219 -18.90 0.15 -9.93
C MET A 219 -19.96 1.23 -10.10
N ASP A 220 -20.63 1.28 -11.26
CA ASP A 220 -21.67 2.25 -11.57
C ASP A 220 -22.96 2.03 -10.77
N ALA A 221 -23.19 0.81 -10.26
CA ALA A 221 -24.31 0.48 -9.37
C ALA A 221 -24.06 0.79 -7.89
N LEU A 222 -22.83 1.14 -7.48
CA LEU A 222 -22.54 1.47 -6.08
C LEU A 222 -23.28 2.75 -5.64
N PRO A 223 -23.91 2.76 -4.44
CA PRO A 223 -24.55 3.94 -3.90
C PRO A 223 -23.50 4.98 -3.49
N ASP A 224 -23.91 6.25 -3.42
CA ASP A 224 -23.04 7.37 -3.01
C ASP A 224 -22.43 7.23 -1.60
N SER A 225 -22.99 6.34 -0.78
CA SER A 225 -22.50 6.01 0.57
C SER A 225 -21.35 5.01 0.59
N THR A 226 -21.02 4.40 -0.55
CA THR A 226 -19.87 3.52 -0.70
C THR A 226 -18.74 4.31 -1.34
N VAL A 227 -17.62 4.40 -0.66
CA VAL A 227 -16.40 5.02 -1.17
C VAL A 227 -15.55 3.93 -1.82
N LEU A 228 -15.27 4.06 -3.11
CA LEU A 228 -14.47 3.08 -3.84
C LEU A 228 -13.00 3.54 -3.91
N VAL A 229 -12.10 2.73 -3.37
CA VAL A 229 -10.65 2.93 -3.49
C VAL A 229 -10.10 1.77 -4.29
N ALA A 230 -9.30 2.03 -5.32
CA ALA A 230 -8.56 0.99 -6.03
C ALA A 230 -7.06 1.29 -5.99
N SER A 231 -6.22 0.27 -5.84
CA SER A 231 -4.76 0.41 -5.96
C SER A 231 -4.15 -0.48 -7.03
N THR A 232 -3.18 0.06 -7.76
CA THR A 232 -2.41 -0.68 -8.76
C THR A 232 -0.92 -0.35 -8.67
N ASN A 233 -0.07 -1.31 -9.00
CA ASN A 233 1.36 -1.06 -9.20
C ASN A 233 1.70 -0.68 -10.64
N HIS A 234 0.77 -0.93 -11.58
CA HIS A 234 0.99 -0.80 -13.02
C HIS A 234 -0.24 -0.17 -13.68
N GLU A 235 -0.42 1.14 -13.53
CA GLU A 235 -1.56 1.86 -14.12
C GLU A 235 -1.64 1.71 -15.64
N GLN A 236 -0.49 1.58 -16.31
CA GLN A 236 -0.38 1.39 -17.76
C GLN A 236 -0.99 0.08 -18.26
N LEU A 237 -1.20 -0.90 -17.39
CA LEU A 237 -1.85 -2.16 -17.76
C LEU A 237 -3.37 -2.04 -17.75
N LEU A 238 -3.94 -1.10 -16.98
CA LEU A 238 -5.38 -0.97 -16.80
C LEU A 238 -6.08 -0.55 -18.09
N ASP A 239 -7.29 -1.09 -18.30
CA ASP A 239 -8.17 -0.66 -19.38
C ASP A 239 -8.49 0.84 -19.24
N PRO A 240 -8.34 1.67 -20.28
CA PRO A 240 -8.64 3.10 -20.19
C PRO A 240 -10.06 3.43 -19.72
N ALA A 241 -11.04 2.55 -19.96
CA ALA A 241 -12.43 2.72 -19.50
C ALA A 241 -12.54 2.69 -17.97
N ILE A 242 -11.69 1.89 -17.31
CA ILE A 242 -11.58 1.87 -15.85
C ILE A 242 -11.12 3.23 -15.35
N GLY A 243 -10.02 3.77 -15.89
CA GLY A 243 -9.45 5.04 -15.43
C GLY A 243 -10.46 6.19 -15.48
N ARG A 244 -11.34 6.20 -16.49
CA ARG A 244 -12.42 7.19 -16.64
C ARG A 244 -13.52 7.10 -15.57
N ARG A 245 -13.65 5.98 -14.87
CA ARG A 245 -14.62 5.80 -13.76
C ARG A 245 -14.10 6.27 -12.41
N PHE A 246 -12.82 6.65 -12.32
CA PHE A 246 -12.24 7.25 -11.14
C PHE A 246 -12.02 8.75 -11.38
N PRO A 247 -12.83 9.64 -10.77
CA PRO A 247 -12.63 11.08 -10.89
C PRO A 247 -11.38 11.56 -10.17
N PHE A 248 -10.93 10.83 -9.14
CA PHE A 248 -9.69 11.12 -8.43
C PHE A 248 -8.61 10.09 -8.80
N HIS A 249 -7.44 10.62 -9.14
CA HIS A 249 -6.23 9.86 -9.45
C HIS A 249 -5.13 10.33 -8.50
N LEU A 250 -4.53 9.39 -7.78
CA LEU A 250 -3.55 9.68 -6.73
C LEU A 250 -2.24 8.94 -7.03
N PRO A 251 -1.30 9.58 -7.76
CA PRO A 251 0.02 9.01 -7.99
C PRO A 251 0.81 8.96 -6.68
N MET A 252 1.46 7.83 -6.42
CA MET A 252 2.28 7.55 -5.25
C MET A 252 3.73 7.26 -5.69
N PRO A 253 4.54 8.30 -5.92
CA PRO A 253 5.92 8.15 -6.37
C PRO A 253 6.82 7.59 -5.26
N VAL A 254 8.04 7.21 -5.64
CA VAL A 254 9.11 6.97 -4.66
C VAL A 254 9.34 8.26 -3.85
N PRO A 255 9.44 8.19 -2.51
CA PRO A 255 9.53 9.38 -1.67
C PRO A 255 10.79 10.19 -1.96
N ASP A 256 10.67 11.51 -1.98
CA ASP A 256 11.79 12.44 -2.11
C ASP A 256 12.62 12.52 -0.82
N THR A 257 13.71 13.30 -0.83
CA THR A 257 14.59 13.41 0.34
C THR A 257 13.86 13.94 1.58
N THR A 258 12.97 14.91 1.42
CA THR A 258 12.21 15.50 2.52
C THR A 258 11.26 14.48 3.15
N LEU A 259 10.50 13.75 2.33
CA LEU A 259 9.58 12.72 2.77
C LEU A 259 10.33 11.52 3.37
N ARG A 260 11.47 11.12 2.81
CA ARG A 260 12.32 10.07 3.41
C ARG A 260 12.81 10.48 4.80
N ALA A 261 13.23 11.73 5.02
CA ALA A 261 13.64 12.20 6.35
C ALA A 261 12.49 12.12 7.36
N ALA A 262 11.27 12.51 6.94
CA ALA A 262 10.07 12.40 7.77
C ALA A 262 9.72 10.93 8.08
N LEU A 263 9.79 10.05 7.08
CA LEU A 263 9.58 8.61 7.24
C LEU A 263 10.60 7.98 8.21
N TRP A 264 11.89 8.28 8.07
CA TRP A 264 12.92 7.81 8.99
C TRP A 264 12.66 8.26 10.42
N ARG A 265 12.33 9.55 10.62
CA ARG A 265 12.00 10.09 11.94
C ARG A 265 10.84 9.32 12.57
N LYS A 266 9.74 9.18 11.83
CA LYS A 266 8.53 8.49 12.29
C LYS A 266 8.80 7.01 12.60
N LEU A 267 9.45 6.30 11.69
CA LEU A 267 9.61 4.85 11.75
C LEU A 267 10.70 4.41 12.72
N LEU A 268 11.73 5.22 12.95
CA LEU A 268 12.70 4.98 14.03
C LEU A 268 12.12 5.35 15.40
N GLY A 269 11.38 6.46 15.50
CA GLY A 269 10.82 6.95 16.76
C GLY A 269 11.90 7.01 17.85
N ASP A 270 11.57 6.51 19.04
CA ASP A 270 12.46 6.53 20.20
C ASP A 270 13.74 5.71 20.02
N PHE A 271 13.82 4.82 19.03
CA PHE A 271 15.02 4.01 18.77
C PHE A 271 16.05 4.72 17.87
N ALA A 272 15.78 5.94 17.41
CA ALA A 272 16.71 6.70 16.60
C ALA A 272 18.07 6.86 17.35
N PRO A 273 19.21 6.69 16.67
CA PRO A 273 20.51 7.01 17.25
C PRO A 273 20.58 8.47 17.70
N GLU A 274 21.20 8.74 18.85
CA GLU A 274 21.36 10.10 19.39
C GLU A 274 22.15 11.03 18.45
N ASP A 275 23.12 10.48 17.72
CA ASP A 275 23.98 11.18 16.76
C ASP A 275 23.47 11.14 15.32
N LEU A 276 22.18 10.82 15.12
CA LEU A 276 21.60 10.67 13.79
C LEU A 276 21.30 12.04 13.14
N ASP A 277 21.94 12.29 12.00
CA ASP A 277 21.52 13.31 11.06
C ASP A 277 20.51 12.70 10.08
N LEU A 278 19.25 13.13 10.19
CA LEU A 278 18.16 12.67 9.33
C LEU A 278 18.29 13.15 7.89
N ALA A 279 18.88 14.32 7.65
CA ALA A 279 19.09 14.84 6.30
C ALA A 279 20.17 14.02 5.58
N GLU A 280 21.26 13.69 6.27
CA GLU A 280 22.29 12.78 5.77
C GLU A 280 21.72 11.39 5.48
N LEU A 281 20.96 10.81 6.41
CA LEU A 281 20.34 9.50 6.21
C LEU A 281 19.35 9.50 5.03
N ALA A 282 18.57 10.57 4.88
CA ALA A 282 17.65 10.74 3.75
C ALA A 282 18.39 10.86 2.40
N ALA A 283 19.54 11.53 2.37
CA ALA A 283 20.40 11.61 1.19
C ALA A 283 21.00 10.25 0.84
N LEU A 284 21.48 9.50 1.83
CA LEU A 284 22.03 8.14 1.64
C LEU A 284 21.00 7.09 1.23
N SER A 285 19.70 7.37 1.45
CA SER A 285 18.58 6.48 1.12
C SER A 285 17.86 6.87 -0.19
N GLU A 286 18.57 7.49 -1.14
CA GLU A 286 18.03 7.80 -2.46
C GLU A 286 17.42 6.57 -3.16
N GLY A 287 16.22 6.73 -3.72
CA GLY A 287 15.49 5.66 -4.43
C GLY A 287 14.82 4.63 -3.52
N VAL A 288 14.93 4.76 -2.20
CA VAL A 288 14.35 3.83 -1.23
C VAL A 288 12.86 4.15 -1.01
N THR A 289 12.01 3.13 -1.02
CA THR A 289 10.56 3.25 -0.77
C THR A 289 10.23 3.27 0.72
N GLY A 290 9.01 3.70 1.08
CA GLY A 290 8.55 3.72 2.48
C GLY A 290 8.61 2.33 3.13
N ALA A 291 8.21 1.28 2.42
CA ALA A 291 8.30 -0.09 2.92
C ALA A 291 9.75 -0.53 3.21
N THR A 292 10.71 -0.11 2.39
CA THR A 292 12.12 -0.42 2.63
C THR A 292 12.66 0.35 3.83
N ILE A 293 12.27 1.63 4.01
CA ILE A 293 12.61 2.41 5.21
C ILE A 293 12.05 1.74 6.47
N GLU A 294 10.79 1.30 6.42
CA GLU A 294 10.14 0.56 7.51
C GLU A 294 10.88 -0.73 7.84
N HIS A 295 11.21 -1.53 6.83
CA HIS A 295 11.98 -2.76 6.99
C HIS A 295 13.33 -2.51 7.67
N VAL A 296 14.12 -1.54 7.17
CA VAL A 296 15.42 -1.21 7.76
C VAL A 296 15.28 -0.66 9.18
N SER A 297 14.25 0.16 9.44
CA SER A 297 13.96 0.70 10.78
C SER A 297 13.60 -0.42 11.77
N LEU A 298 12.75 -1.37 11.36
CA LEU A 298 12.37 -2.53 12.18
C LEU A 298 13.57 -3.45 12.45
N ASP A 299 14.41 -3.69 11.46
CA ASP A 299 15.64 -4.49 11.62
C ASP A 299 16.64 -3.82 12.58
N ALA A 300 16.78 -2.51 12.48
CA ALA A 300 17.59 -1.70 13.39
C ALA A 300 17.07 -1.77 14.83
N LYS A 301 15.76 -1.58 15.02
CA LYS A 301 15.06 -1.71 16.31
C LYS A 301 15.25 -3.10 16.90
N ARG A 302 15.00 -4.15 16.11
CA ARG A 302 15.18 -5.55 16.54
C ARG A 302 16.61 -5.80 17.01
N SER A 303 17.60 -5.30 16.28
CA SER A 303 19.01 -5.45 16.68
C SER A 303 19.33 -4.72 17.98
N ALA A 304 18.75 -3.54 18.23
CA ALA A 304 18.95 -2.80 19.47
C ALA A 304 18.33 -3.54 20.66
N VAL A 305 17.08 -3.99 20.53
CA VAL A 305 16.36 -4.76 21.55
C VAL A 305 17.08 -6.05 21.90
N LEU A 306 17.52 -6.83 20.90
CA LEU A 306 18.27 -8.07 21.13
C LEU A 306 19.65 -7.84 21.78
N SER A 307 20.18 -6.61 21.68
CA SER A 307 21.44 -6.22 22.33
C SER A 307 21.23 -5.52 23.68
N GLY A 308 19.98 -5.42 24.16
CA GLY A 308 19.64 -4.72 25.40
C GLY A 308 19.86 -3.19 25.35
N LEU A 309 19.83 -2.60 24.16
CA LEU A 309 20.03 -1.15 23.96
C LEU A 309 18.69 -0.42 23.81
N ALA A 310 18.58 0.76 24.43
CA ALA A 310 17.42 1.65 24.29
C ALA A 310 17.34 2.31 22.90
N HIS A 311 18.49 2.57 22.27
CA HIS A 311 18.60 3.20 20.96
C HIS A 311 19.46 2.36 20.01
N THR A 312 19.21 2.46 18.71
CA THR A 312 20.08 1.87 17.68
C THR A 312 21.39 2.67 17.58
N LYS A 313 22.51 2.01 17.24
CA LYS A 313 23.76 2.68 16.86
C LYS A 313 23.73 3.13 15.40
N LYS A 314 24.13 4.38 15.10
CA LYS A 314 24.18 4.93 13.73
C LYS A 314 24.86 4.00 12.72
N LEU A 315 26.01 3.42 13.08
CA LEU A 315 26.74 2.51 12.20
C LEU A 315 25.98 1.22 11.87
N ILE A 316 25.18 0.69 12.81
CA ILE A 316 24.34 -0.49 12.56
C ILE A 316 23.20 -0.13 11.60
N LEU A 317 22.53 1.00 11.83
CA LEU A 317 21.47 1.50 10.94
C LEU A 317 21.99 1.70 9.52
N LEU A 318 23.13 2.39 9.36
CA LEU A 318 23.77 2.60 8.07
C LEU A 318 24.22 1.29 7.42
N ARG A 319 24.73 0.32 8.18
CA ARG A 319 25.07 -1.01 7.64
C ARG A 319 23.83 -1.68 7.06
N ARG A 320 22.70 -1.67 7.77
CA ARG A 320 21.45 -2.27 7.29
C ARG A 320 20.99 -1.59 6.00
N LEU A 321 20.93 -0.25 5.98
CA LEU A 321 20.58 0.51 4.78
C LEU A 321 21.52 0.17 3.60
N GLY A 322 22.83 0.19 3.81
CA GLY A 322 23.82 -0.09 2.77
C GLY A 322 23.70 -1.49 2.16
N LEU A 323 23.47 -2.52 2.99
CA LEU A 323 23.27 -3.88 2.52
C LEU A 323 21.94 -4.05 1.76
N THR A 324 20.88 -3.39 2.23
CA THR A 324 19.59 -3.35 1.51
C THR A 324 19.75 -2.69 0.14
N LEU A 325 20.48 -1.57 0.06
CA LEU A 325 20.79 -0.90 -1.21
C LEU A 325 21.64 -1.77 -2.15
N ALA A 326 22.57 -2.56 -1.61
CA ALA A 326 23.34 -3.52 -2.41
C ALA A 326 22.39 -4.52 -3.10
N LEU A 327 21.50 -5.12 -2.32
CA LEU A 327 20.54 -6.09 -2.81
C LEU A 327 19.61 -5.49 -3.87
N MET A 328 19.09 -4.27 -3.62
CA MET A 328 18.25 -3.54 -4.58
C MET A 328 18.97 -3.25 -5.91
N ARG A 329 20.30 -3.06 -5.88
CA ARG A 329 21.14 -2.86 -7.06
C ARG A 329 21.59 -4.16 -7.72
N GLY A 330 21.14 -5.31 -7.22
CA GLY A 330 21.50 -6.64 -7.74
C GLY A 330 22.88 -7.14 -7.31
N GLU A 331 23.52 -6.47 -6.35
CA GLU A 331 24.81 -6.89 -5.80
C GLU A 331 24.63 -8.12 -4.91
N ARG A 332 25.46 -9.14 -5.13
CA ARG A 332 25.41 -10.39 -4.36
C ARG A 332 26.59 -10.47 -3.41
N LEU A 333 26.35 -10.08 -2.16
CA LEU A 333 27.33 -10.08 -1.09
C LEU A 333 27.22 -11.39 -0.30
N PHE A 334 28.04 -12.38 -0.65
CA PHE A 334 28.06 -13.71 -0.04
C PHE A 334 29.10 -13.87 1.06
N THR A 335 30.08 -12.96 1.13
CA THR A 335 31.13 -12.98 2.16
C THR A 335 31.18 -11.68 2.93
N THR A 336 31.62 -11.75 4.19
CA THR A 336 31.90 -10.57 5.03
C THR A 336 32.86 -9.61 4.33
N GLY A 337 33.81 -10.14 3.56
CA GLY A 337 34.74 -9.29 2.80
C GLY A 337 34.08 -8.50 1.68
N GLN A 338 33.12 -9.09 0.97
CA GLN A 338 32.32 -8.37 -0.03
C GLN A 338 31.46 -7.28 0.61
N GLU A 339 30.85 -7.56 1.77
CA GLU A 339 30.11 -6.54 2.52
C GLU A 339 31.00 -5.36 2.93
N ILE A 340 32.17 -5.63 3.51
CA ILE A 340 33.12 -4.60 3.95
C ILE A 340 33.51 -3.69 2.78
N ARG A 341 33.83 -4.28 1.62
CA ARG A 341 34.17 -3.54 0.41
C ARG A 341 33.01 -2.69 -0.10
N TRP A 342 31.80 -3.28 -0.15
CA TRP A 342 30.60 -2.57 -0.57
C TRP A 342 30.32 -1.36 0.32
N LEU A 343 30.27 -1.55 1.65
CA LEU A 343 29.98 -0.48 2.59
C LEU A 343 31.03 0.64 2.54
N ARG A 344 32.31 0.26 2.40
CA ARG A 344 33.41 1.22 2.24
C ARG A 344 33.28 2.04 0.96
N ALA A 345 32.86 1.42 -0.14
CA ALA A 345 32.66 2.11 -1.42
C ALA A 345 31.42 2.99 -1.41
N TRP A 346 30.32 2.53 -0.79
CA TRP A 346 29.04 3.25 -0.74
C TRP A 346 29.08 4.49 0.15
N ALA A 347 29.60 4.39 1.37
CA ALA A 347 29.61 5.49 2.33
C ALA A 347 30.96 5.59 3.09
N PRO A 348 32.04 6.00 2.40
CA PRO A 348 33.40 5.99 2.94
C PRO A 348 33.60 6.89 4.17
N ALA A 349 32.78 7.93 4.33
CA ALA A 349 32.82 8.82 5.49
C ALA A 349 32.40 8.10 6.79
N HIS A 350 31.44 7.17 6.70
CA HIS A 350 30.96 6.41 7.86
C HIS A 350 31.71 5.10 8.07
N PHE A 351 32.03 4.39 6.99
CA PHE A 351 32.73 3.10 7.05
C PHE A 351 34.25 3.29 7.00
N THR A 352 34.80 4.04 7.96
CA THR A 352 36.25 4.16 8.17
C THR A 352 36.88 2.82 8.55
N LEU A 353 38.21 2.68 8.42
CA LEU A 353 38.90 1.46 8.87
C LEU A 353 38.57 1.14 10.34
N ARG A 354 38.58 2.16 11.20
CA ARG A 354 38.22 2.03 12.62
C ARG A 354 36.77 1.58 12.81
N ALA A 355 35.83 2.18 12.07
CA ALA A 355 34.41 1.80 12.12
C ALA A 355 34.19 0.36 11.67
N LEU A 356 34.84 -0.06 10.58
CA LEU A 356 34.75 -1.43 10.06
C LEU A 356 35.36 -2.46 11.01
N MET A 357 36.50 -2.16 11.62
CA MET A 357 37.10 -3.00 12.67
C MET A 357 36.14 -3.23 13.83
N ALA A 358 35.51 -2.16 14.33
CA ALA A 358 34.54 -2.24 15.43
C ALA A 358 33.26 -2.98 15.04
N LEU A 359 32.76 -2.76 13.82
CA LEU A 359 31.50 -3.34 13.33
C LEU A 359 31.58 -4.85 13.11
N TYR A 360 32.72 -5.33 12.60
CA TYR A 360 32.94 -6.73 12.26
C TYR A 360 33.78 -7.48 13.30
N ASN A 361 34.27 -6.79 14.33
CA ASN A 361 35.20 -7.33 15.33
C ASN A 361 36.44 -7.98 14.69
N LEU A 362 37.05 -7.29 13.72
CA LEU A 362 38.24 -7.76 12.99
C LEU A 362 39.44 -6.83 13.21
N PRO A 363 40.67 -7.37 13.27
CA PRO A 363 41.88 -6.57 13.35
C PRO A 363 42.13 -5.76 12.08
N MET A 364 42.83 -4.62 12.22
CA MET A 364 43.11 -3.68 11.14
C MET A 364 43.72 -4.33 9.89
N ARG A 365 44.67 -5.26 10.10
CA ARG A 365 45.36 -5.98 9.01
C ARG A 365 44.38 -6.80 8.16
N GLN A 366 43.40 -7.46 8.79
CA GLN A 366 42.41 -8.25 8.05
C GLN A 366 41.49 -7.34 7.23
N ILE A 367 41.01 -6.23 7.80
CA ILE A 367 40.22 -5.24 7.06
C ILE A 367 41.01 -4.69 5.87
N GLN A 368 42.28 -4.34 6.05
CA GLN A 368 43.14 -3.85 4.97
C GLN A 368 43.32 -4.89 3.86
N ASN A 369 43.62 -6.15 4.20
CA ASN A 369 43.73 -7.23 3.22
C ASN A 369 42.44 -7.40 2.42
N THR A 370 41.30 -7.44 3.10
CA THR A 370 39.97 -7.53 2.47
C THR A 370 39.69 -6.39 1.49
N LEU A 371 40.12 -5.16 1.81
CA LEU A 371 39.98 -4.01 0.92
C LEU A 371 41.01 -4.03 -0.23
N SER A 372 42.18 -4.65 -0.05
CA SER A 372 43.22 -4.77 -1.08
C SER A 372 42.96 -5.86 -2.12
N GLU A 373 42.24 -6.93 -1.77
CA GLU A 373 41.89 -8.03 -2.69
C GLU A 373 41.17 -7.59 -3.98
N ASP A 374 40.48 -6.43 -3.97
CA ASP A 374 39.77 -5.89 -5.14
C ASP A 374 40.71 -5.32 -6.21
N LYS A 375 41.91 -4.84 -5.83
CA LYS A 375 42.89 -4.32 -6.79
C LYS A 375 43.50 -5.42 -7.66
N GLY A 376 43.66 -6.62 -7.12
CA GLY A 376 44.23 -7.77 -7.85
C GLY A 376 43.30 -8.36 -8.91
N LEU A 377 41.96 -8.30 -8.71
CA LEU A 377 40.99 -8.79 -9.69
C LEU A 377 40.78 -7.82 -10.87
N ARG A 378 40.85 -6.50 -10.64
CA ARG A 378 40.72 -5.50 -11.71
C ARG A 378 41.95 -5.46 -12.62
N ASP A 379 43.16 -5.46 -12.06
CA ASP A 379 44.41 -5.51 -12.85
C ASP A 379 44.60 -6.85 -13.61
N GLY A 380 44.06 -7.94 -13.08
CA GLY A 380 44.11 -9.27 -13.72
C GLY A 380 43.18 -9.40 -14.93
N ASN A 381 42.06 -8.69 -14.95
CA ASN A 381 41.11 -8.69 -16.07
C ASN A 381 41.56 -7.75 -17.21
N GLU A 382 42.20 -6.62 -16.91
CA GLU A 382 42.79 -5.75 -17.94
C GLU A 382 43.98 -6.44 -18.65
N LYS A 383 44.86 -7.13 -17.91
CA LYS A 383 45.98 -7.89 -18.52
C LYS A 383 45.52 -9.07 -19.38
N LYS A 384 44.39 -9.71 -19.06
CA LYS A 384 43.79 -10.78 -19.88
C LYS A 384 43.07 -10.24 -21.12
N ALA A 385 42.50 -9.03 -21.07
CA ALA A 385 41.89 -8.37 -22.22
C ALA A 385 42.93 -7.94 -23.28
N GLU A 386 44.12 -7.53 -22.87
CA GLU A 386 45.22 -7.17 -23.80
C GLU A 386 45.89 -8.39 -24.45
N THR A 387 46.01 -9.52 -23.73
CA THR A 387 46.60 -10.75 -24.30
C THR A 387 45.64 -11.50 -25.23
N GLY A 388 44.32 -11.30 -25.10
CA GLY A 388 43.30 -11.91 -25.96
C GLY A 388 43.15 -11.30 -27.36
N LYS A 389 43.59 -10.06 -27.59
CA LYS A 389 43.44 -9.36 -28.88
C LYS A 389 44.51 -9.69 -29.94
N LYS A 390 45.58 -10.41 -29.59
CA LYS A 390 46.68 -10.73 -30.53
C LYS A 390 46.56 -12.08 -31.27
N LYS A 391 45.51 -12.87 -31.03
CA LYS A 391 45.31 -14.17 -31.72
C LYS A 391 43.89 -14.30 -32.27
N ARG A 392 43.61 -13.69 -33.43
CA ARG A 392 42.59 -14.12 -34.41
C ARG A 392 42.54 -13.13 -35.58
N GLN A 393 43.35 -13.38 -36.61
CA GLN A 393 43.07 -12.99 -37.99
C GLN A 393 43.14 -14.28 -38.83
N PRO A 394 42.05 -14.70 -39.50
CA PRO A 394 42.13 -15.77 -40.48
C PRO A 394 42.55 -15.20 -41.84
N LYS A 395 43.60 -15.79 -42.43
CA LYS A 395 44.01 -15.59 -43.82
C LYS A 395 42.89 -16.10 -44.74
N GLN A 396 42.30 -15.22 -45.55
CA GLN A 396 41.50 -15.61 -46.71
C GLN A 396 42.46 -16.00 -47.84
N SER A 397 42.41 -17.27 -48.26
CA SER A 397 43.11 -17.77 -49.45
C SER A 397 42.15 -17.82 -50.64
N ILE A 398 42.53 -17.10 -51.68
CA ILE A 398 41.99 -17.07 -53.04
C ILE A 398 42.37 -18.36 -53.79
N ARG A 399 41.45 -18.92 -54.59
CA ARG A 399 41.64 -19.77 -55.81
C ARG A 399 40.23 -20.06 -56.37
N LYS A 400 39.79 -19.61 -57.56
CA LYS A 400 40.15 -20.06 -58.95
C LYS A 400 40.24 -21.58 -59.02
N ASP A 401 39.38 -22.32 -59.74
CA ASP A 401 38.75 -22.09 -61.04
C ASP A 401 37.29 -22.54 -61.11
#